data_AF-A0A9D6Q8L6-F1
#
_entry.id   AF-A0A9D6Q8L6-F1
#
_cell.length_a   1.000
_cell.length_b   1.000
_cell.length_c   1.000
_cell.angle_alpha   90.00
_cell.angle_beta   90.00
_cell.angle_gamma   90.00
#
_symmetry.space_group_name_H-M   'P 1'
#
loop_
_entity.id
_entity.type
_entity.pdbx_description
1 polymer ?
#
loop_
_entity_poly.entity_id
_entity_poly.type
_entity_poly.pdbx_seq_one_letter_code
_entity_poly.pdbx_strand_id
1 'polypeptide(L)'
;MMRRWIGVLLGIGLWLLPFAATATMLGDANCDGALTDADLPETVLRIFTEVDDACAGADANDDGLINAADLIALQNLLRPAPTPVPAPGPRITLFGIATADGKLAATLGDLEPGLPVYFRAAGSGFKIFVEAAPGPSGKSLAFRLFDSNPDNPARRPDLQIQANQPLGNGSPAVCDGGGVPAIDPPDFSITQPISDALNDLACQFDVASSSRGACTQDAFGQTAFLDSKSRGQYCLSVDSTFRFGDGDTLLSVQLRDSDGNLGTPARLIVRVGGPMPATFTSVPTPTATVPRPTRTPSFTRTPSPIATATTTRTITRTSSATRTATDQPTSTAITALSPTATATGPTATQTFTTTRTRTPTVTATRTPSRTVTRTSTPTVTSTPTVTFTPTATPSITPSPTPTIAPGPIVSFFGLTSASDRPLDPVAVEDGIPVYEPSGLGFQIVVEGAIGRSRKPPGGSSFSDDPSARPDLQIVASRPLGNGSLEVCDDILPLVGGVPAVDPPRFDADQEITDAINDLGCRFDNGSGLSISRSCGTTSPGPSSTGCVMLSDSGDLGCVGLNSTEQFCLRISRFLALPAGDTLFLVRLRDKAGNLGEPARMIVRVPES
;
A
#
# COMPACT_ATOMS: atom_id res chain seq x y z
N MET A 1 69.55 -31.81 -40.76
CA MET A 1 70.88 -31.39 -40.29
C MET A 1 71.05 -31.84 -38.84
N MET A 2 72.09 -32.66 -38.57
CA MET A 2 72.88 -32.80 -37.33
C MET A 2 72.15 -32.94 -35.96
N ARG A 3 72.50 -33.84 -35.04
CA ARG A 3 73.56 -34.85 -34.91
C ARG A 3 73.23 -35.69 -33.66
N ARG A 4 73.52 -36.99 -33.72
CA ARG A 4 73.68 -37.95 -32.60
C ARG A 4 74.44 -37.33 -31.42
N TRP A 5 74.16 -37.74 -30.18
CA TRP A 5 75.18 -38.18 -29.20
C TRP A 5 74.56 -39.15 -28.17
N ILE A 6 75.24 -40.29 -28.03
CA ILE A 6 75.03 -41.38 -27.08
C ILE A 6 75.80 -41.03 -25.81
N GLY A 7 75.21 -41.28 -24.64
CA GLY A 7 75.87 -41.15 -23.33
C GLY A 7 75.25 -42.11 -22.33
N VAL A 8 75.84 -43.30 -22.24
CA VAL A 8 75.52 -44.37 -21.30
C VAL A 8 75.92 -43.96 -19.88
N LEU A 9 74.99 -44.05 -18.92
CA LEU A 9 75.31 -44.11 -17.49
C LEU A 9 74.45 -45.22 -16.84
N LEU A 10 75.12 -46.34 -16.57
CA LEU A 10 74.68 -47.38 -15.64
C LEU A 10 74.69 -46.80 -14.22
N GLY A 11 73.56 -46.88 -13.52
CA GLY A 11 73.45 -46.52 -12.11
C GLY A 11 72.36 -47.34 -11.42
N ILE A 12 72.77 -48.46 -10.82
CA ILE A 12 72.20 -49.17 -9.65
C ILE A 12 70.69 -48.99 -9.45
N GLY A 13 69.91 -49.97 -9.92
CA GLY A 13 68.47 -50.06 -9.67
C GLY A 13 68.17 -50.52 -8.24
N LEU A 14 67.80 -49.57 -7.38
CA LEU A 14 67.06 -49.84 -6.15
C LEU A 14 65.57 -49.89 -6.51
N TRP A 15 64.99 -51.10 -6.57
CA TRP A 15 63.55 -51.29 -6.71
C TRP A 15 62.86 -50.84 -5.41
N LEU A 16 62.60 -49.55 -5.28
CA LEU A 16 61.56 -49.03 -4.40
C LEU A 16 60.23 -49.27 -5.11
N LEU A 17 59.56 -50.37 -4.76
CA LEU A 17 58.13 -50.50 -5.02
C LEU A 17 57.45 -49.33 -4.30
N PRO A 18 56.75 -48.42 -5.00
CA PRO A 18 55.88 -47.48 -4.32
C PRO A 18 54.76 -48.31 -3.71
N PHE A 19 54.84 -48.56 -2.40
CA PHE A 19 53.63 -48.82 -1.64
C PHE A 19 52.79 -47.56 -1.82
N ALA A 20 51.80 -47.64 -2.71
CA ALA A 20 50.72 -46.67 -2.73
C ALA A 20 50.05 -46.84 -1.36
N ALA A 21 50.42 -45.98 -0.40
CA ALA A 21 49.60 -45.77 0.77
C ALA A 21 48.24 -45.33 0.22
N THR A 22 47.29 -46.25 0.21
CA THR A 22 45.90 -45.94 -0.06
C THR A 22 45.50 -44.97 1.03
N ALA A 23 45.48 -43.68 0.71
CA ALA A 23 44.95 -42.67 1.62
C ALA A 23 43.49 -43.06 1.88
N THR A 24 43.23 -43.61 3.06
CA THR A 24 41.90 -43.96 3.49
C THR A 24 41.11 -42.68 3.65
N MET A 25 39.94 -42.61 3.03
CA MET A 25 39.05 -41.47 3.15
C MET A 25 38.58 -41.38 4.60
N LEU A 26 38.64 -40.20 5.21
CA LEU A 26 38.18 -40.00 6.59
C LEU A 26 36.66 -40.28 6.65
N GLY A 27 36.24 -41.19 7.54
CA GLY A 27 34.86 -41.65 7.68
C GLY A 27 34.48 -42.87 6.81
N ASP A 28 35.35 -43.34 5.91
CA ASP A 28 35.15 -44.57 5.13
C ASP A 28 35.50 -45.79 6.00
N ALA A 29 34.50 -46.28 6.72
CA ALA A 29 34.67 -47.33 7.72
C ALA A 29 34.70 -48.72 7.09
N ASN A 30 34.15 -48.88 5.88
CA ASN A 30 34.11 -50.16 5.17
C ASN A 30 35.24 -50.33 4.12
N CYS A 31 36.09 -49.32 3.94
CA CYS A 31 37.19 -49.27 2.97
C CYS A 31 36.75 -49.47 1.51
N ASP A 32 35.51 -49.11 1.16
CA ASP A 32 35.02 -49.21 -0.22
C ASP A 32 35.42 -48.01 -1.09
N GLY A 33 36.02 -46.98 -0.47
CA GLY A 33 36.46 -45.75 -1.12
C GLY A 33 35.39 -44.67 -1.22
N ALA A 34 34.23 -44.84 -0.57
CA ALA A 34 33.12 -43.89 -0.61
C ALA A 34 32.51 -43.64 0.77
N LEU A 35 32.47 -42.37 1.17
CA LEU A 35 31.75 -41.94 2.37
C LEU A 35 30.23 -41.94 2.12
N THR A 36 29.53 -42.94 2.66
CA THR A 36 28.08 -43.14 2.49
C THR A 36 27.40 -43.61 3.79
N ASP A 37 26.06 -43.70 3.79
CA ASP A 37 25.33 -44.24 4.94
C ASP A 37 25.71 -45.70 5.29
N ALA A 38 26.39 -46.42 4.37
CA ALA A 38 26.90 -47.77 4.61
C ALA A 38 28.07 -47.81 5.62
N ASP A 39 28.75 -46.68 5.87
CA ASP A 39 29.85 -46.58 6.83
C ASP A 39 29.37 -46.51 8.28
N LEU A 40 28.13 -46.07 8.52
CA LEU A 40 27.54 -45.99 9.86
C LEU A 40 27.46 -47.35 10.56
N PRO A 41 26.81 -48.40 9.98
CA PRO A 41 26.75 -49.71 10.62
C PRO A 41 28.14 -50.35 10.76
N GLU A 42 29.06 -50.06 9.85
CA GLU A 42 30.43 -50.57 9.90
C GLU A 42 31.25 -49.91 11.03
N THR A 43 31.11 -48.60 11.21
CA THR A 43 31.69 -47.87 12.37
C THR A 43 31.14 -48.43 13.68
N VAL A 44 29.83 -48.70 13.75
CA VAL A 44 29.22 -49.35 14.92
C VAL A 44 29.80 -50.74 15.15
N LEU A 45 29.94 -51.56 14.11
CA LEU A 45 30.53 -52.90 14.23
C LEU A 45 31.94 -52.82 14.82
N ARG A 46 32.78 -51.92 14.29
CA ARG A 46 34.18 -51.71 14.72
C ARG A 46 34.31 -51.16 16.15
N ILE A 47 33.34 -50.39 16.63
CA ILE A 47 33.29 -49.96 18.04
C ILE A 47 33.11 -51.15 18.99
N PHE A 48 32.37 -52.19 18.58
CA PHE A 48 31.98 -53.31 19.44
C PHE A 48 32.72 -54.62 19.19
N THR A 49 33.57 -54.69 18.16
CA THR A 49 34.37 -55.88 17.83
C THR A 49 35.82 -55.51 17.60
N GLU A 50 36.75 -56.27 18.19
CA GLU A 50 38.17 -56.20 17.83
C GLU A 50 38.35 -56.78 16.41
N VAL A 51 38.34 -55.90 15.41
CA VAL A 51 38.64 -56.27 14.02
C VAL A 51 40.08 -55.82 13.73
N ASP A 52 40.99 -56.78 13.51
CA ASP A 52 42.41 -56.52 13.26
C ASP A 52 42.69 -55.85 11.89
N ASP A 53 41.69 -55.78 11.01
CA ASP A 53 41.80 -55.19 9.67
C ASP A 53 41.47 -53.69 9.72
N ALA A 54 42.50 -52.88 9.95
CA ALA A 54 42.43 -51.44 10.16
C ALA A 54 42.04 -50.66 8.88
N CYS A 55 40.73 -50.52 8.63
CA CYS A 55 40.24 -49.37 7.88
C CYS A 55 40.52 -48.12 8.70
N ALA A 56 41.63 -47.43 8.40
CA ALA A 56 41.98 -46.18 9.07
C ALA A 56 40.91 -45.08 8.84
N GLY A 57 40.02 -45.24 7.86
CA GLY A 57 38.86 -44.37 7.67
C GLY A 57 37.77 -44.50 8.74
N ALA A 58 37.78 -45.55 9.57
CA ALA A 58 36.82 -45.72 10.67
C ALA A 58 37.06 -44.78 11.86
N ASP A 59 38.28 -44.25 12.00
CA ASP A 59 38.64 -43.18 12.93
C ASP A 59 38.28 -41.83 12.30
N ALA A 60 36.99 -41.51 12.30
CA ALA A 60 36.43 -40.38 11.58
C ALA A 60 36.79 -39.01 12.21
N ASN A 61 37.28 -38.99 13.45
CA ASN A 61 37.75 -37.77 14.11
C ASN A 61 39.30 -37.65 14.16
N ASP A 62 40.03 -38.66 13.68
CA ASP A 62 41.50 -38.74 13.60
C ASP A 62 42.18 -38.61 14.98
N ASP A 63 41.57 -39.20 16.03
CA ASP A 63 42.08 -39.17 17.40
C ASP A 63 42.91 -40.42 17.78
N GLY A 64 42.99 -41.38 16.87
CA GLY A 64 43.72 -42.64 17.01
C GLY A 64 42.90 -43.76 17.66
N LEU A 65 41.63 -43.55 18.01
CA LEU A 65 40.78 -44.50 18.71
C LEU A 65 39.39 -44.60 18.08
N ILE A 66 39.04 -45.76 17.50
CA ILE A 66 37.67 -46.00 17.01
C ILE A 66 36.71 -46.19 18.21
N ASN A 67 35.88 -45.20 18.49
CA ASN A 67 34.94 -45.17 19.60
C ASN A 67 33.65 -44.40 19.24
N ALA A 68 32.78 -44.17 20.22
CA ALA A 68 31.50 -43.47 19.99
C ALA A 68 31.65 -42.04 19.43
N ALA A 69 32.81 -41.39 19.61
CA ALA A 69 33.10 -40.08 19.03
C ALA A 69 33.19 -40.13 17.50
N ASP A 70 33.72 -41.21 16.93
CA ASP A 70 33.81 -41.42 15.48
C ASP A 70 32.44 -41.54 14.84
N LEU A 71 31.49 -42.18 15.53
CA LEU A 71 30.12 -42.25 15.05
C LEU A 71 29.50 -40.84 14.92
N ILE A 72 29.79 -39.94 15.86
CA ILE A 72 29.32 -38.54 15.80
C ILE A 72 30.06 -37.75 14.72
N ALA A 73 31.37 -37.96 14.56
CA ALA A 73 32.15 -37.33 13.51
C ALA A 73 31.69 -37.79 12.12
N LEU A 74 31.48 -39.09 11.92
CA LEU A 74 30.94 -39.68 10.70
C LEU A 74 29.54 -39.14 10.39
N GLN A 75 28.65 -39.06 11.38
CA GLN A 75 27.34 -38.43 11.17
C GLN A 75 27.43 -36.96 10.74
N ASN A 76 28.47 -36.23 11.13
CA ASN A 76 28.68 -34.86 10.68
C ASN A 76 29.27 -34.80 9.26
N LEU A 77 30.12 -35.76 8.89
CA LEU A 77 30.68 -35.90 7.54
C LEU A 77 29.62 -36.35 6.52
N LEU A 78 28.67 -37.21 6.92
CA LEU A 78 27.55 -37.68 6.11
C LEU A 78 26.42 -36.67 5.96
N ARG A 79 26.37 -35.62 6.78
CA ARG A 79 25.42 -34.53 6.58
C ARG A 79 25.75 -33.88 5.24
N PRO A 80 24.83 -33.81 4.27
CA PRO A 80 25.06 -33.02 3.09
C PRO A 80 25.44 -31.61 3.54
N ALA A 81 26.51 -31.07 2.93
CA ALA A 81 26.95 -29.71 3.22
C ALA A 81 25.71 -28.81 3.25
N PRO A 82 25.48 -28.03 4.31
CA PRO A 82 24.24 -27.30 4.47
C PRO A 82 24.05 -26.49 3.19
N THR A 83 23.03 -26.84 2.41
CA THR A 83 22.69 -26.12 1.20
C THR A 83 22.61 -24.66 1.61
N PRO A 84 23.37 -23.73 0.98
CA PRO A 84 23.41 -22.35 1.43
C PRO A 84 21.98 -21.87 1.56
N VAL A 85 21.53 -21.61 2.80
CA VAL A 85 20.19 -21.09 3.02
C VAL A 85 20.16 -19.77 2.26
N PRO A 86 19.23 -19.59 1.30
CA PRO A 86 19.14 -18.34 0.57
C PRO A 86 19.15 -17.18 1.57
N ALA A 87 19.98 -16.17 1.32
CA ALA A 87 20.03 -15.01 2.19
C ALA A 87 18.59 -14.46 2.34
N PRO A 88 18.14 -14.17 3.56
CA PRO A 88 16.77 -13.69 3.77
C PRO A 88 16.47 -12.48 2.88
N GLY A 89 15.23 -12.42 2.42
CA GLY A 89 14.70 -11.34 1.59
C GLY A 89 14.59 -10.01 2.36
N PRO A 90 13.63 -9.14 2.04
CA PRO A 90 13.49 -7.83 2.64
C PRO A 90 13.40 -7.86 4.17
N ARG A 91 13.88 -6.81 4.83
CA ARG A 91 13.59 -6.59 6.24
C ARG A 91 12.42 -5.62 6.38
N ILE A 92 11.49 -5.94 7.25
CA ILE A 92 10.45 -5.01 7.69
C ILE A 92 11.11 -4.07 8.70
N THR A 93 11.15 -2.79 8.37
CA THR A 93 11.75 -1.74 9.21
C THR A 93 10.74 -1.22 10.23
N LEU A 94 9.46 -1.15 9.85
CA LEU A 94 8.38 -0.78 10.75
C LEU A 94 7.07 -1.43 10.30
N PHE A 95 6.30 -1.96 11.25
CA PHE A 95 4.95 -2.47 11.03
C PHE A 95 4.02 -1.90 12.09
N GLY A 96 2.99 -1.15 11.69
CA GLY A 96 2.20 -0.40 12.64
C GLY A 96 0.85 0.08 12.15
N ILE A 97 0.21 0.83 13.03
CA ILE A 97 -1.08 1.50 12.80
C ILE A 97 -0.85 3.01 12.78
N ALA A 98 -1.44 3.69 11.81
CA ALA A 98 -1.53 5.14 11.78
C ALA A 98 -3.00 5.58 11.91
N THR A 99 -3.24 6.78 12.41
CA THR A 99 -4.55 7.43 12.38
C THR A 99 -4.99 7.70 10.95
N ALA A 100 -6.25 8.12 10.76
CA ALA A 100 -6.78 8.42 9.43
C ALA A 100 -5.99 9.55 8.72
N ASP A 101 -5.48 10.52 9.47
CA ASP A 101 -4.59 11.58 8.98
C ASP A 101 -3.13 11.12 8.81
N GLY A 102 -2.81 9.84 9.03
CA GLY A 102 -1.47 9.28 8.77
C GLY A 102 -0.47 9.41 9.92
N LYS A 103 -0.84 9.99 11.07
CA LYS A 103 0.06 10.04 12.24
C LYS A 103 0.20 8.66 12.88
N LEU A 104 1.40 8.32 13.34
CA LEU A 104 1.64 7.05 14.02
C LEU A 104 0.76 6.94 15.28
N ALA A 105 -0.02 5.86 15.37
CA ALA A 105 -0.82 5.58 16.56
C ALA A 105 0.08 5.13 17.71
N ALA A 106 -0.22 5.55 18.94
CA ALA A 106 0.50 5.08 20.11
C ALA A 106 0.17 3.61 20.39
N THR A 107 1.21 2.83 20.72
CA THR A 107 1.06 1.45 21.20
C THR A 107 0.67 1.44 22.67
N LEU A 108 -0.09 0.44 23.11
CA LEU A 108 -0.25 0.11 24.54
C LEU A 108 1.02 -0.49 25.16
N GLY A 109 1.99 -0.88 24.33
CA GLY A 109 3.22 -1.58 24.69
C GLY A 109 3.37 -2.87 23.88
N ASP A 110 4.40 -3.63 24.21
CA ASP A 110 4.69 -4.92 23.58
C ASP A 110 4.21 -6.06 24.48
N LEU A 111 3.42 -6.99 23.93
CA LEU A 111 3.00 -8.20 24.66
C LEU A 111 4.19 -9.14 24.88
N GLU A 112 5.04 -9.26 23.86
CA GLU A 112 6.34 -9.91 23.86
C GLU A 112 7.28 -9.07 22.98
N PRO A 113 8.62 -9.19 23.13
CA PRO A 113 9.56 -8.36 22.37
C PRO A 113 9.28 -8.37 20.86
N GLY A 114 8.93 -7.20 20.29
CA GLY A 114 8.62 -7.07 18.86
C GLY A 114 7.18 -7.42 18.47
N LEU A 115 6.27 -7.60 19.43
CA LEU A 115 4.83 -7.74 19.20
C LEU A 115 4.05 -6.57 19.82
N PRO A 116 4.01 -5.40 19.16
CA PRO A 116 3.30 -4.24 19.65
C PRO A 116 1.78 -4.46 19.63
N VAL A 117 1.11 -3.93 20.65
CA VAL A 117 -0.35 -3.94 20.77
C VAL A 117 -0.88 -2.52 20.56
N TYR A 118 -1.77 -2.35 19.59
CA TYR A 118 -2.47 -1.10 19.31
C TYR A 118 -3.91 -1.20 19.81
N PHE A 119 -4.39 -0.17 20.51
CA PHE A 119 -5.79 -0.09 20.92
C PHE A 119 -6.58 0.85 20.01
N ARG A 120 -7.79 0.43 19.66
CA ARG A 120 -8.73 1.18 18.84
C ARG A 120 -10.13 1.10 19.43
N ALA A 121 -10.77 2.25 19.63
CA ALA A 121 -12.15 2.29 20.09
C ALA A 121 -13.14 1.70 19.07
N ALA A 122 -12.81 1.80 17.77
CA ALA A 122 -13.58 1.24 16.67
C ALA A 122 -12.67 0.43 15.73
N GLY A 123 -13.23 -0.60 15.11
CA GLY A 123 -12.51 -1.49 14.18
C GLY A 123 -12.20 -0.90 12.81
N SER A 124 -12.45 0.40 12.61
CA SER A 124 -12.19 1.14 11.38
C SER A 124 -11.70 2.56 11.68
N GLY A 125 -11.40 3.34 10.63
CA GLY A 125 -10.95 4.72 10.75
C GLY A 125 -9.45 4.86 11.03
N PHE A 126 -8.64 3.97 10.48
CA PHE A 126 -7.19 3.99 10.63
C PHE A 126 -6.48 3.44 9.42
N LYS A 127 -5.16 3.48 9.43
CA LYS A 127 -4.33 2.89 8.41
C LYS A 127 -3.47 1.80 9.02
N ILE A 128 -3.33 0.68 8.33
CA ILE A 128 -2.27 -0.30 8.57
C ILE A 128 -1.16 0.04 7.58
N PHE A 129 0.08 0.07 8.05
CA PHE A 129 1.21 0.30 7.16
C PHE A 129 2.37 -0.65 7.45
N VAL A 130 3.09 -1.01 6.40
CA VAL A 130 4.30 -1.83 6.46
C VAL A 130 5.39 -1.07 5.74
N GLU A 131 6.47 -0.73 6.45
CA GLU A 131 7.67 -0.19 5.84
C GLU A 131 8.76 -1.25 5.76
N ALA A 132 9.53 -1.20 4.67
CA ALA A 132 10.56 -2.18 4.43
C ALA A 132 11.79 -1.62 3.74
N ALA A 133 12.87 -2.37 3.83
CA ALA A 133 14.13 -2.10 3.17
C ALA A 133 14.75 -3.39 2.62
N PRO A 134 15.67 -3.30 1.62
CA PRO A 134 16.47 -4.43 1.17
C PRO A 134 17.13 -5.15 2.35
N GLY A 135 16.98 -6.48 2.43
CA GLY A 135 17.56 -7.30 3.49
C GLY A 135 18.94 -7.87 3.12
N PRO A 136 19.40 -8.94 3.81
CA PRO A 136 20.69 -9.58 3.56
C PRO A 136 20.88 -10.09 2.13
N SER A 137 19.81 -10.43 1.40
CA SER A 137 19.90 -10.77 -0.04
C SER A 137 20.45 -9.62 -0.91
N GLY A 138 20.39 -8.38 -0.42
CA GLY A 138 20.79 -7.17 -1.14
C GLY A 138 19.86 -6.78 -2.28
N LYS A 139 18.76 -7.51 -2.48
CA LYS A 139 17.79 -7.28 -3.56
C LYS A 139 16.76 -6.23 -3.16
N SER A 140 16.26 -5.52 -4.17
CA SER A 140 15.22 -4.51 -4.00
C SER A 140 13.89 -5.15 -3.59
N LEU A 141 13.04 -4.36 -2.93
CA LEU A 141 11.67 -4.74 -2.64
C LEU A 141 10.91 -5.04 -3.94
N ALA A 142 10.00 -6.01 -3.89
CA ALA A 142 9.02 -6.23 -4.93
C ALA A 142 7.66 -5.66 -4.48
N PHE A 143 6.84 -5.19 -5.44
CA PHE A 143 5.67 -4.34 -5.17
C PHE A 143 4.36 -4.89 -5.76
N ARG A 144 4.33 -6.15 -6.19
CA ARG A 144 3.13 -6.80 -6.70
C ARG A 144 2.19 -7.10 -5.54
N LEU A 145 1.06 -6.39 -5.49
CA LEU A 145 0.03 -6.57 -4.46
C LEU A 145 -1.00 -7.65 -4.78
N PHE A 146 -1.05 -8.10 -6.03
CA PHE A 146 -1.99 -9.11 -6.48
C PHE A 146 -1.35 -10.03 -7.51
N ASP A 147 -1.40 -11.32 -7.26
CA ASP A 147 -0.91 -12.38 -8.12
C ASP A 147 -1.70 -13.67 -7.85
N SER A 148 -3.02 -13.63 -8.00
CA SER A 148 -3.87 -14.80 -7.74
C SER A 148 -3.92 -15.74 -8.95
N ASN A 149 -3.92 -17.04 -8.67
CA ASN A 149 -4.27 -18.09 -9.62
C ASN A 149 -5.00 -19.20 -8.86
N PRO A 150 -6.29 -19.48 -9.15
CA PRO A 150 -7.08 -20.50 -8.46
C PRO A 150 -6.51 -21.92 -8.53
N ASP A 151 -5.67 -22.20 -9.53
CA ASP A 151 -5.07 -23.53 -9.77
C ASP A 151 -3.59 -23.59 -9.33
N ASN A 152 -3.03 -22.50 -8.79
CA ASN A 152 -1.62 -22.46 -8.40
C ASN A 152 -1.39 -21.63 -7.13
N PRO A 153 -1.31 -22.28 -5.94
CA PRO A 153 -1.10 -21.59 -4.68
C PRO A 153 0.30 -20.97 -4.52
N ALA A 154 1.24 -21.23 -5.44
CA ALA A 154 2.53 -20.53 -5.43
C ALA A 154 2.42 -19.09 -5.96
N ARG A 155 1.33 -18.75 -6.68
CA ARG A 155 1.04 -17.40 -7.15
C ARG A 155 0.49 -16.58 -5.98
N ARG A 156 1.32 -15.65 -5.51
CA ARG A 156 1.13 -14.88 -4.28
C ARG A 156 1.65 -13.48 -4.45
N PRO A 157 1.08 -12.50 -3.73
CA PRO A 157 1.60 -11.14 -3.71
C PRO A 157 3.00 -11.10 -3.07
N ASP A 158 3.72 -10.02 -3.34
CA ASP A 158 5.00 -9.70 -2.72
C ASP A 158 4.82 -9.22 -1.27
N LEU A 159 3.69 -8.57 -0.99
CA LEU A 159 3.19 -8.33 0.37
C LEU A 159 2.33 -9.50 0.82
N GLN A 160 2.84 -10.33 1.74
CA GLN A 160 2.08 -11.45 2.29
C GLN A 160 1.68 -11.10 3.71
N ILE A 161 0.43 -10.65 3.88
CA ILE A 161 -0.14 -10.27 5.16
C ILE A 161 -1.43 -11.05 5.41
N GLN A 162 -1.65 -11.46 6.65
CA GLN A 162 -2.84 -12.20 7.08
C GLN A 162 -3.29 -11.77 8.48
N ALA A 163 -4.57 -12.00 8.76
CA ALA A 163 -5.21 -11.79 10.04
C ALA A 163 -5.71 -13.13 10.62
N ASN A 164 -5.60 -13.32 11.93
CA ASN A 164 -6.16 -14.50 12.61
C ASN A 164 -7.66 -14.38 12.94
N GLN A 165 -8.26 -13.24 12.64
CA GLN A 165 -9.70 -12.98 12.74
C GLN A 165 -10.18 -12.54 11.35
N PRO A 166 -11.43 -12.83 10.97
CA PRO A 166 -11.97 -12.35 9.70
C PRO A 166 -12.05 -10.83 9.75
N LEU A 167 -11.69 -10.17 8.64
CA LEU A 167 -11.89 -8.74 8.46
C LEU A 167 -13.15 -8.51 7.62
N GLY A 168 -13.89 -7.45 7.91
CA GLY A 168 -15.11 -7.16 7.16
C GLY A 168 -16.17 -8.25 7.31
N ASN A 169 -16.71 -8.71 6.17
CA ASN A 169 -17.64 -9.84 6.14
C ASN A 169 -16.97 -11.23 6.18
N GLY A 170 -15.63 -11.30 6.16
CA GLY A 170 -14.87 -12.56 6.14
C GLY A 170 -15.00 -13.37 4.84
N SER A 171 -15.39 -12.74 3.72
CA SER A 171 -15.54 -13.37 2.41
C SER A 171 -14.23 -14.06 1.99
N PRO A 172 -14.29 -15.29 1.43
CA PRO A 172 -13.12 -15.92 0.82
C PRO A 172 -12.89 -15.49 -0.64
N ALA A 173 -13.75 -14.62 -1.20
CA ALA A 173 -13.62 -14.18 -2.57
C ALA A 173 -12.48 -13.16 -2.71
N VAL A 174 -11.49 -13.50 -3.52
CA VAL A 174 -10.25 -12.72 -3.61
C VAL A 174 -10.51 -11.36 -4.26
N CYS A 175 -10.18 -10.28 -3.54
CA CYS A 175 -10.27 -8.89 -3.99
C CYS A 175 -11.70 -8.43 -4.32
N ASP A 176 -12.68 -8.91 -3.57
CA ASP A 176 -14.09 -8.54 -3.75
C ASP A 176 -14.46 -7.21 -3.05
N GLY A 177 -13.56 -6.66 -2.21
CA GLY A 177 -13.80 -5.43 -1.47
C GLY A 177 -14.65 -5.60 -0.19
N GLY A 178 -15.16 -6.81 0.08
CA GLY A 178 -16.17 -7.08 1.09
C GLY A 178 -15.63 -7.61 2.43
N GLY A 179 -14.47 -8.26 2.44
CA GLY A 179 -13.84 -8.79 3.64
C GLY A 179 -12.60 -9.61 3.33
N VAL A 180 -12.01 -10.23 4.36
CA VAL A 180 -10.85 -11.13 4.23
C VAL A 180 -11.04 -12.29 5.21
N PRO A 181 -10.81 -13.56 4.79
CA PRO A 181 -11.00 -14.70 5.67
C PRO A 181 -9.86 -14.79 6.71
N ALA A 182 -10.16 -15.40 7.86
CA ALA A 182 -9.17 -15.61 8.92
C ALA A 182 -8.20 -16.76 8.60
N ILE A 183 -6.94 -16.64 9.06
CA ILE A 183 -5.97 -17.73 9.13
C ILE A 183 -5.50 -17.87 10.58
N ASP A 184 -6.05 -18.85 11.31
CA ASP A 184 -5.78 -19.10 12.73
C ASP A 184 -5.38 -20.57 13.00
N PRO A 185 -4.16 -20.85 13.49
CA PRO A 185 -3.08 -19.89 13.73
C PRO A 185 -2.51 -19.30 12.42
N PRO A 186 -1.80 -18.16 12.46
CA PRO A 186 -1.14 -17.61 11.28
C PRO A 186 -0.23 -18.64 10.60
N ASP A 187 -0.45 -18.90 9.31
CA ASP A 187 0.31 -19.85 8.49
C ASP A 187 0.63 -19.28 7.10
N PHE A 188 1.87 -19.40 6.64
CA PHE A 188 2.30 -19.00 5.29
C PHE A 188 2.52 -20.21 4.36
N SER A 189 2.03 -21.40 4.70
CA SER A 189 2.17 -22.61 3.89
C SER A 189 1.52 -22.44 2.51
N ILE A 190 2.08 -23.13 1.49
CA ILE A 190 1.68 -23.00 0.08
C ILE A 190 0.40 -23.80 -0.23
N THR A 191 -0.74 -23.32 0.28
CA THR A 191 -2.08 -23.87 0.01
C THR A 191 -2.97 -22.84 -0.66
N GLN A 192 -4.02 -23.29 -1.38
CA GLN A 192 -4.90 -22.37 -2.13
C GLN A 192 -5.65 -21.40 -1.21
N PRO A 193 -6.31 -21.85 -0.11
CA PRO A 193 -7.04 -20.95 0.77
C PRO A 193 -6.15 -19.86 1.40
N ILE A 194 -4.92 -20.21 1.78
CA ILE A 194 -3.96 -19.23 2.31
C ILE A 194 -3.55 -18.24 1.21
N SER A 195 -3.27 -18.74 0.01
CA SER A 195 -2.84 -17.88 -1.11
C SER A 195 -3.93 -16.91 -1.54
N ASP A 196 -5.18 -17.36 -1.53
CA ASP A 196 -6.37 -16.54 -1.80
C ASP A 196 -6.52 -15.46 -0.73
N ALA A 197 -6.47 -15.82 0.56
CA ALA A 197 -6.52 -14.85 1.67
C ALA A 197 -5.38 -13.82 1.65
N LEU A 198 -4.16 -14.26 1.32
CA LEU A 198 -2.99 -13.37 1.18
C LEU A 198 -3.19 -12.38 0.02
N ASN A 199 -3.66 -12.86 -1.14
CA ASN A 199 -3.96 -12.00 -2.29
C ASN A 199 -5.09 -11.02 -1.98
N ASP A 200 -6.12 -11.51 -1.28
CA ASP A 200 -7.32 -10.75 -0.94
C ASP A 200 -6.99 -9.57 -0.01
N LEU A 201 -6.22 -9.81 1.06
CA LEU A 201 -5.79 -8.71 1.93
C LEU A 201 -4.77 -7.80 1.24
N ALA A 202 -3.82 -8.35 0.50
CA ALA A 202 -2.75 -7.56 -0.12
C ALA A 202 -3.26 -6.62 -1.23
N CYS A 203 -4.28 -7.01 -1.99
CA CYS A 203 -4.81 -6.14 -3.05
C CYS A 203 -5.54 -4.90 -2.54
N GLN A 204 -5.87 -4.86 -1.24
CA GLN A 204 -6.42 -3.68 -0.58
C GLN A 204 -5.36 -2.64 -0.21
N PHE A 205 -4.07 -3.00 -0.33
CA PHE A 205 -2.99 -2.08 -0.03
C PHE A 205 -2.70 -1.13 -1.21
N ASP A 206 -2.10 -0.01 -0.86
CA ASP A 206 -1.39 0.92 -1.73
C ASP A 206 0.11 0.75 -1.52
N VAL A 207 0.89 1.08 -2.55
CA VAL A 207 2.35 1.05 -2.47
C VAL A 207 2.90 2.46 -2.68
N ALA A 208 3.83 2.84 -1.81
CA ALA A 208 4.67 4.01 -1.96
C ALA A 208 6.14 3.59 -2.05
N SER A 209 6.78 3.83 -3.19
CA SER A 209 8.23 3.63 -3.39
C SER A 209 9.06 4.87 -3.04
N SER A 210 8.40 5.95 -2.60
CA SER A 210 9.04 7.18 -2.15
C SER A 210 8.29 7.79 -0.98
N SER A 211 9.00 8.54 -0.13
CA SER A 211 8.43 9.14 1.08
C SER A 211 7.29 10.11 0.81
N ARG A 212 7.29 10.82 -0.34
CA ARG A 212 6.20 11.74 -0.72
C ARG A 212 4.87 11.03 -0.95
N GLY A 213 4.90 9.79 -1.41
CA GLY A 213 3.71 8.96 -1.59
C GLY A 213 3.31 8.15 -0.37
N ALA A 214 4.04 8.27 0.75
CA ALA A 214 3.75 7.54 1.98
C ALA A 214 2.36 7.90 2.52
N CYS A 215 1.70 6.93 3.15
CA CYS A 215 0.43 7.18 3.84
C CYS A 215 0.61 7.57 5.31
N THR A 216 1.84 7.55 5.80
CA THR A 216 2.20 8.04 7.13
C THR A 216 2.73 9.47 7.06
N GLN A 217 2.56 10.21 8.16
CA GLN A 217 3.07 11.56 8.33
C GLN A 217 4.18 11.59 9.38
N ASP A 218 5.18 12.43 9.15
CA ASP A 218 6.19 12.76 10.16
C ASP A 218 5.65 13.70 11.25
N ALA A 219 6.55 14.12 12.16
CA ALA A 219 6.20 15.03 13.25
C ALA A 219 5.74 16.43 12.78
N PHE A 220 5.95 16.78 11.50
CA PHE A 220 5.56 18.05 10.89
C PHE A 220 4.28 17.93 10.04
N GLY A 221 3.66 16.75 9.99
CA GLY A 221 2.48 16.49 9.18
C GLY A 221 2.77 16.27 7.69
N GLN A 222 4.04 16.15 7.30
CA GLN A 222 4.41 15.85 5.92
C GLN A 222 4.38 14.35 5.69
N THR A 223 3.91 13.92 4.50
CA THR A 223 3.96 12.50 4.13
C THR A 223 5.41 12.04 4.07
N ALA A 224 5.72 11.00 4.83
CA ALA A 224 7.07 10.48 4.95
C ALA A 224 7.08 9.02 5.41
N PHE A 225 8.16 8.30 5.06
CA PHE A 225 8.48 7.06 5.76
C PHE A 225 8.94 7.40 7.18
N LEU A 226 8.45 6.68 8.17
CA LEU A 226 8.76 6.86 9.58
C LEU A 226 10.17 6.34 9.91
N ASP A 227 10.64 5.28 9.23
CA ASP A 227 12.04 4.87 9.28
C ASP A 227 12.80 5.35 8.03
N SER A 228 13.85 6.16 8.25
CA SER A 228 14.78 6.64 7.23
C SER A 228 15.47 5.53 6.40
N LYS A 229 15.53 4.30 6.91
CA LYS A 229 16.08 3.13 6.22
C LYS A 229 15.09 2.50 5.25
N SER A 230 13.81 2.83 5.36
CA SER A 230 12.76 2.31 4.49
C SER A 230 12.98 2.75 3.04
N ARG A 231 12.62 1.86 2.11
CA ARG A 231 12.69 2.04 0.65
C ARG A 231 11.36 1.78 -0.03
N GLY A 232 10.38 1.30 0.72
CA GLY A 232 9.01 1.15 0.28
C GLY A 232 8.09 1.09 1.49
N GLN A 233 6.85 1.51 1.27
CA GLN A 233 5.78 1.41 2.23
C GLN A 233 4.55 0.82 1.55
N TYR A 234 3.85 -0.05 2.26
CA TYR A 234 2.56 -0.59 1.89
C TYR A 234 1.52 -0.02 2.86
N CYS A 235 0.38 0.42 2.36
CA CYS A 235 -0.63 1.15 3.13
C CYS A 235 -2.04 0.63 2.88
N LEU A 236 -2.76 0.25 3.92
CA LEU A 236 -4.18 -0.09 3.85
C LEU A 236 -4.96 0.91 4.69
N SER A 237 -5.96 1.58 4.10
CA SER A 237 -6.94 2.34 4.89
C SER A 237 -8.03 1.37 5.36
N VAL A 238 -8.17 1.22 6.67
CA VAL A 238 -9.17 0.36 7.31
C VAL A 238 -10.44 1.16 7.50
N ASP A 239 -11.45 0.78 6.76
CA ASP A 239 -12.78 1.39 6.76
C ASP A 239 -13.84 0.37 7.25
N SER A 240 -15.12 0.68 7.10
CA SER A 240 -16.20 -0.19 7.55
C SER A 240 -16.33 -1.50 6.77
N THR A 241 -15.85 -1.59 5.52
CA THR A 241 -15.90 -2.85 4.75
C THR A 241 -14.79 -3.80 5.16
N PHE A 242 -13.65 -3.28 5.65
CA PHE A 242 -12.54 -4.07 6.21
C PHE A 242 -12.44 -3.99 7.74
N ARG A 243 -13.57 -3.70 8.39
CA ARG A 243 -13.67 -3.53 9.84
C ARG A 243 -13.06 -4.72 10.58
N PHE A 244 -12.27 -4.40 11.60
CA PHE A 244 -11.85 -5.34 12.63
C PHE A 244 -13.01 -5.62 13.58
N GLY A 245 -13.24 -6.90 13.89
CA GLY A 245 -14.16 -7.30 14.96
C GLY A 245 -13.65 -6.89 16.34
N ASP A 246 -14.54 -6.87 17.33
CA ASP A 246 -14.16 -6.63 18.72
C ASP A 246 -13.21 -7.73 19.22
N GLY A 247 -12.26 -7.37 20.08
CA GLY A 247 -11.23 -8.26 20.62
C GLY A 247 -9.86 -8.06 19.98
N ASP A 248 -9.00 -9.07 20.11
CA ASP A 248 -7.63 -9.04 19.61
C ASP A 248 -7.55 -9.68 18.23
N THR A 249 -7.01 -8.94 17.27
CA THR A 249 -6.64 -9.44 15.95
C THR A 249 -5.13 -9.38 15.78
N LEU A 250 -4.50 -10.54 15.63
CA LEU A 250 -3.08 -10.70 15.31
C LEU A 250 -2.90 -10.58 13.79
N LEU A 251 -2.12 -9.57 13.38
CA LEU A 251 -1.65 -9.45 12.01
C LEU A 251 -0.23 -10.01 11.90
N SER A 252 0.00 -10.83 10.89
CA SER A 252 1.33 -11.36 10.55
C SER A 252 1.66 -10.99 9.11
N VAL A 253 2.87 -10.49 8.88
CA VAL A 253 3.30 -10.03 7.56
C VAL A 253 4.72 -10.49 7.24
N GLN A 254 4.96 -10.87 5.99
CA GLN A 254 6.28 -11.05 5.41
C GLN A 254 6.33 -10.45 4.00
N LEU A 255 7.53 -10.19 3.51
CA LEU A 255 7.75 -9.53 2.22
C LEU A 255 8.64 -10.37 1.32
N ARG A 256 8.44 -10.24 0.01
CA ARG A 256 9.26 -10.84 -1.03
C ARG A 256 10.12 -9.77 -1.72
N ASP A 257 11.38 -10.07 -2.01
CA ASP A 257 12.22 -9.22 -2.87
C ASP A 257 12.02 -9.53 -4.36
N SER A 258 12.69 -8.76 -5.23
CA SER A 258 12.61 -8.92 -6.69
C SER A 258 13.06 -10.28 -7.23
N ASP A 259 13.80 -11.07 -6.44
CA ASP A 259 14.31 -12.39 -6.83
C ASP A 259 13.48 -13.52 -6.20
N GLY A 260 12.43 -13.19 -5.44
CA GLY A 260 11.55 -14.16 -4.82
C GLY A 260 11.93 -14.58 -3.41
N ASN A 261 13.00 -14.02 -2.82
CA ASN A 261 13.41 -14.38 -1.46
C ASN A 261 12.45 -13.74 -0.45
N LEU A 262 12.00 -14.53 0.52
CA LEU A 262 11.13 -14.09 1.60
C LEU A 262 11.93 -13.52 2.77
N GLY A 263 11.46 -12.40 3.31
CA GLY A 263 11.95 -11.76 4.52
C GLY A 263 11.48 -12.45 5.79
N THR A 264 12.08 -12.07 6.93
CA THR A 264 11.60 -12.51 8.25
C THR A 264 10.21 -11.92 8.55
N PRO A 265 9.24 -12.73 9.01
CA PRO A 265 7.92 -12.21 9.37
C PRO A 265 7.95 -11.21 10.53
N ALA A 266 7.08 -10.21 10.47
CA ALA A 266 6.77 -9.29 11.55
C ALA A 266 5.31 -9.43 11.97
N ARG A 267 4.97 -9.02 13.21
CA ARG A 267 3.64 -9.20 13.78
C ARG A 267 3.22 -7.98 14.60
N LEU A 268 1.92 -7.73 14.69
CA LEU A 268 1.32 -6.78 15.64
C LEU A 268 -0.07 -7.25 16.05
N ILE A 269 -0.58 -6.74 17.17
CA ILE A 269 -1.97 -6.97 17.60
C ILE A 269 -2.75 -5.66 17.48
N VAL A 270 -3.93 -5.72 16.87
CA VAL A 270 -4.95 -4.67 16.93
C VAL A 270 -6.04 -5.12 17.90
N ARG A 271 -6.19 -4.41 19.01
CA ARG A 271 -7.26 -4.60 19.99
C ARG A 271 -8.38 -3.61 19.73
N VAL A 272 -9.57 -4.11 19.45
CA VAL A 272 -10.76 -3.31 19.18
C VAL A 272 -11.81 -3.48 20.27
N GLY A 273 -12.43 -2.38 20.68
CA GLY A 273 -13.52 -2.38 21.64
C GLY A 273 -13.09 -2.60 23.10
N GLY A 274 -14.08 -2.57 24.00
CA GLY A 274 -13.87 -2.61 25.45
C GLY A 274 -13.39 -1.27 26.05
N PRO A 275 -13.36 -1.14 27.39
CA PRO A 275 -12.78 0.02 28.04
C PRO A 275 -11.29 0.09 27.71
N MET A 276 -10.76 1.31 27.51
CA MET A 276 -9.33 1.52 27.23
C MET A 276 -8.48 0.79 28.28
N PRO A 277 -7.69 -0.23 27.89
CA PRO A 277 -6.89 -0.98 28.83
C PRO A 277 -5.84 -0.06 29.45
N ALA A 278 -5.42 -0.36 30.68
CA ALA A 278 -4.21 0.24 31.22
C ALA A 278 -3.02 -0.08 30.30
N THR A 279 -2.17 0.91 30.04
CA THR A 279 -0.95 0.74 29.25
C THR A 279 -0.11 -0.40 29.84
N PHE A 280 0.36 -1.32 29.00
CA PHE A 280 1.29 -2.35 29.45
C PHE A 280 2.59 -1.64 29.83
N THR A 281 3.00 -1.77 31.08
CA THR A 281 4.40 -1.47 31.41
C THR A 281 5.19 -2.59 30.78
N SER A 282 6.01 -2.27 29.77
CA SER A 282 6.89 -3.26 29.14
C SER A 282 7.57 -4.07 30.24
N VAL A 283 7.37 -5.40 30.25
CA VAL A 283 8.07 -6.26 31.20
C VAL A 283 9.55 -5.97 30.99
N PRO A 284 10.29 -5.48 32.00
CA PRO A 284 11.68 -5.12 31.82
C PRO A 284 12.39 -6.34 31.26
N THR A 285 12.99 -6.18 30.07
CA THR A 285 13.76 -7.24 29.44
C THR A 285 14.72 -7.78 30.51
N PRO A 286 14.65 -9.06 30.88
CA PRO A 286 15.50 -9.58 31.94
C PRO A 286 16.94 -9.26 31.56
N THR A 287 17.58 -8.39 32.35
CA THR A 287 18.99 -8.07 32.17
C THR A 287 19.72 -9.39 32.21
N ALA A 288 20.27 -9.83 31.08
CA ALA A 288 21.02 -11.07 31.01
C ALA A 288 22.12 -10.97 32.08
N THR A 289 21.94 -11.71 33.17
CA THR A 289 22.95 -11.82 34.22
C THR A 289 24.09 -12.60 33.58
N VAL A 290 25.02 -11.89 32.93
CA VAL A 290 26.27 -12.48 32.46
C VAL A 290 26.87 -13.13 33.71
N PRO A 291 26.99 -14.47 33.78
CA PRO A 291 27.59 -15.10 34.94
C PRO A 291 29.02 -14.58 35.01
N ARG A 292 29.28 -13.71 35.99
CA ARG A 292 30.62 -13.24 36.30
C ARG A 292 31.44 -14.50 36.61
N PRO A 293 32.50 -14.83 35.85
CA PRO A 293 33.28 -16.02 36.13
C PRO A 293 33.85 -15.92 37.54
N THR A 294 33.35 -16.77 38.44
CA THR A 294 33.86 -16.91 39.80
C THR A 294 35.24 -17.51 39.69
N ARG A 295 36.29 -16.68 39.70
CA ARG A 295 37.67 -17.15 39.87
C ARG A 295 37.77 -17.83 41.23
N THR A 296 37.90 -19.15 41.24
CA THR A 296 38.34 -19.94 42.39
C THR A 296 39.77 -19.52 42.75
N PRO A 297 40.03 -18.92 43.93
CA PRO A 297 41.39 -18.56 44.32
C PRO A 297 42.13 -19.81 44.79
N SER A 298 43.08 -20.30 43.98
CA SER A 298 44.12 -21.21 44.45
C SER A 298 45.19 -20.40 45.18
N PHE A 299 45.25 -20.55 46.51
CA PHE A 299 46.32 -19.96 47.32
C PHE A 299 47.55 -20.87 47.25
N THR A 300 48.64 -20.38 46.65
CA THR A 300 50.00 -20.84 46.99
C THR A 300 50.85 -19.59 47.21
N ARG A 301 51.26 -19.38 48.46
CA ARG A 301 52.10 -18.24 48.88
C ARG A 301 53.56 -18.55 48.57
N THR A 302 54.25 -17.57 47.97
CA THR A 302 55.71 -17.46 48.04
C THR A 302 56.03 -16.01 48.41
N PRO A 303 56.80 -15.74 49.48
CA PRO A 303 57.05 -14.38 49.96
C PRO A 303 58.27 -13.75 49.27
N SER A 304 58.18 -12.46 48.93
CA SER A 304 59.36 -11.60 48.71
C SER A 304 59.03 -10.12 48.93
N PRO A 305 60.02 -9.27 49.30
CA PRO A 305 59.80 -8.19 50.27
C PRO A 305 59.64 -6.79 49.68
N ILE A 306 58.79 -6.01 50.36
CA ILE A 306 58.91 -4.63 50.85
C ILE A 306 59.88 -3.67 50.13
N ALA A 307 59.34 -2.58 49.57
CA ALA A 307 59.84 -1.20 49.70
C ALA A 307 58.68 -0.22 49.43
N THR A 308 58.17 0.49 50.44
CA THR A 308 58.54 1.84 50.92
C THR A 308 57.88 2.98 50.13
N ALA A 309 57.01 3.70 50.83
CA ALA A 309 56.24 4.85 50.36
C ALA A 309 57.05 6.15 50.38
N THR A 310 56.72 7.11 49.50
CA THR A 310 56.86 8.53 49.83
C THR A 310 55.79 9.37 49.13
N THR A 311 55.10 10.16 49.94
CA THR A 311 54.07 11.18 49.69
C THR A 311 54.64 12.43 48.99
N THR A 312 53.81 13.23 48.31
CA THR A 312 53.54 14.67 48.60
C THR A 312 52.54 15.32 47.62
N ARG A 313 51.54 15.99 48.23
CA ARG A 313 50.68 17.15 47.88
C ARG A 313 51.10 18.07 46.70
N THR A 314 50.33 19.03 46.16
CA THR A 314 48.91 19.48 46.03
C THR A 314 48.98 20.77 45.17
N ILE A 315 47.91 21.12 44.43
CA ILE A 315 47.30 22.47 44.24
C ILE A 315 46.98 22.88 42.78
N THR A 316 45.66 23.00 42.58
CA THR A 316 44.78 23.81 41.74
C THR A 316 45.33 25.09 41.07
N ARG A 317 44.98 25.35 39.78
CA ARG A 317 44.17 26.53 39.37
C ARG A 317 43.71 26.52 37.91
N THR A 318 42.47 26.97 37.78
CA THR A 318 41.64 27.30 36.62
C THR A 318 42.17 28.51 35.83
N SER A 319 42.03 28.51 34.50
CA SER A 319 41.46 29.65 33.76
C SER A 319 41.02 29.25 32.34
N SER A 320 39.89 29.83 31.96
CA SER A 320 39.18 29.76 30.69
C SER A 320 39.70 30.82 29.73
N ALA A 321 39.79 30.52 28.42
CA ALA A 321 39.51 31.48 27.35
C ALA A 321 39.43 30.78 25.97
N THR A 322 38.23 30.89 25.40
CA THR A 322 37.85 30.68 24.01
C THR A 322 38.69 31.48 23.01
N ARG A 323 39.06 30.89 21.87
CA ARG A 323 39.15 31.62 20.59
C ARG A 323 38.99 30.71 19.38
N THR A 324 38.13 31.19 18.49
CA THR A 324 37.70 30.73 17.18
C THR A 324 38.83 30.64 16.16
N ALA A 325 38.80 29.62 15.30
CA ALA A 325 39.38 29.68 13.96
C ALA A 325 38.48 28.88 13.00
N THR A 326 37.96 29.61 12.00
CA THR A 326 37.13 29.13 10.90
C THR A 326 38.07 28.77 9.76
N ASP A 327 38.10 27.51 9.32
CA ASP A 327 38.79 27.12 8.09
C ASP A 327 37.79 26.57 7.06
N GLN A 328 37.81 27.26 5.93
CA GLN A 328 37.07 27.06 4.69
C GLN A 328 37.82 26.04 3.82
N PRO A 329 37.20 24.95 3.34
CA PRO A 329 37.83 24.11 2.32
C PRO A 329 37.52 24.62 0.91
N THR A 330 38.59 24.97 0.20
CA THR A 330 38.63 25.32 -1.22
C THR A 330 38.50 24.07 -2.09
N SER A 331 37.67 24.17 -3.13
CA SER A 331 37.39 23.14 -4.14
C SER A 331 38.65 22.68 -4.88
N THR A 332 38.83 21.36 -4.99
CA THR A 332 39.81 20.73 -5.90
C THR A 332 39.07 20.08 -7.06
N ALA A 333 39.32 20.55 -8.28
CA ALA A 333 38.81 19.96 -9.51
C ALA A 333 39.59 18.68 -9.84
N ILE A 334 38.88 17.58 -10.11
CA ILE A 334 39.47 16.32 -10.59
C ILE A 334 38.98 16.08 -12.01
N THR A 335 39.95 16.00 -12.92
CA THR A 335 39.82 15.66 -14.34
C THR A 335 39.37 14.19 -14.49
N ALA A 336 38.21 13.94 -15.08
CA ALA A 336 37.73 12.59 -15.38
C ALA A 336 38.28 12.11 -16.73
N LEU A 337 39.01 10.98 -16.71
CA LEU A 337 39.41 10.22 -17.88
C LEU A 337 38.27 9.30 -18.34
N SER A 338 38.20 9.18 -19.66
CA SER A 338 37.29 8.35 -20.47
C SER A 338 37.42 6.84 -20.19
N PRO A 339 36.31 6.08 -20.29
CA PRO A 339 36.37 4.67 -20.67
C PRO A 339 35.71 4.40 -22.02
N THR A 340 36.46 3.62 -22.80
CA THR A 340 36.17 3.02 -24.10
C THR A 340 34.95 2.09 -24.06
N ALA A 341 34.00 2.26 -24.98
CA ALA A 341 32.92 1.31 -25.22
C ALA A 341 33.26 0.44 -26.45
N THR A 342 33.37 -0.86 -26.22
CA THR A 342 33.52 -1.91 -27.24
C THR A 342 32.15 -2.24 -27.84
N ALA A 343 32.03 -2.18 -29.17
CA ALA A 343 30.83 -2.52 -29.91
C ALA A 343 30.84 -4.00 -30.37
N THR A 344 29.77 -4.73 -30.06
CA THR A 344 29.39 -5.98 -30.74
C THR A 344 27.90 -5.90 -31.07
N GLY A 345 27.57 -6.00 -32.36
CA GLY A 345 26.20 -6.01 -32.88
C GLY A 345 25.41 -7.29 -32.51
N PRO A 346 24.11 -7.33 -32.86
CA PRO A 346 23.77 -7.71 -34.22
C PRO A 346 22.68 -6.86 -34.90
N THR A 347 22.75 -6.95 -36.23
CA THR A 347 21.92 -6.37 -37.28
C THR A 347 20.42 -6.56 -37.10
N ALA A 348 19.66 -5.45 -37.14
CA ALA A 348 18.22 -5.46 -37.40
C ALA A 348 17.92 -4.53 -38.60
N THR A 349 17.44 -5.12 -39.67
CA THR A 349 16.99 -4.46 -40.90
C THR A 349 15.70 -3.69 -40.62
N GLN A 350 15.72 -2.35 -40.75
CA GLN A 350 14.51 -1.53 -40.73
C GLN A 350 14.15 -1.07 -42.16
N THR A 351 12.97 -1.47 -42.61
CA THR A 351 12.31 -0.96 -43.82
C THR A 351 11.57 0.32 -43.46
N PHE A 352 12.04 1.48 -43.93
CA PHE A 352 11.34 2.75 -43.76
C PHE A 352 10.29 2.93 -44.86
N THR A 353 9.01 2.91 -44.49
CA THR A 353 7.91 3.38 -45.33
C THR A 353 7.65 4.86 -45.02
N THR A 354 8.07 5.76 -45.90
CA THR A 354 7.82 7.20 -45.77
C THR A 354 6.39 7.54 -46.20
N THR A 355 5.50 7.82 -45.23
CA THR A 355 4.19 8.42 -45.52
C THR A 355 4.34 9.95 -45.56
N ARG A 356 4.20 10.51 -46.75
CA ARG A 356 4.29 11.95 -47.05
C ARG A 356 2.97 12.65 -46.75
N THR A 357 2.86 13.33 -45.61
CA THR A 357 1.69 14.16 -45.29
C THR A 357 1.73 15.46 -46.10
N ARG A 358 0.73 15.68 -46.96
CA ARG A 358 0.55 16.90 -47.76
C ARG A 358 0.03 18.04 -46.88
N THR A 359 0.75 19.16 -46.88
CA THR A 359 0.31 20.47 -46.39
C THR A 359 -0.91 20.95 -47.18
N PRO A 360 -2.00 21.44 -46.52
CA PRO A 360 -3.12 22.03 -47.24
C PRO A 360 -2.76 23.45 -47.74
N THR A 361 -2.96 23.62 -49.04
CA THR A 361 -2.81 24.88 -49.79
C THR A 361 -3.93 25.87 -49.41
N VAL A 362 -3.55 27.11 -49.08
CA VAL A 362 -4.47 28.24 -48.89
C VAL A 362 -5.08 28.62 -50.24
N THR A 363 -6.40 28.47 -50.38
CA THR A 363 -7.17 28.90 -51.56
C THR A 363 -7.63 30.34 -51.37
N ALA A 364 -7.21 31.23 -52.27
CA ALA A 364 -7.67 32.62 -52.33
C ALA A 364 -9.08 32.71 -52.95
N THR A 365 -10.04 33.26 -52.22
CA THR A 365 -11.41 33.47 -52.70
C THR A 365 -11.51 34.78 -53.48
N ARG A 366 -11.91 34.68 -54.76
CA ARG A 366 -12.12 35.80 -55.68
C ARG A 366 -13.34 36.64 -55.30
N THR A 367 -13.14 37.95 -55.33
CA THR A 367 -14.14 39.02 -55.39
C THR A 367 -14.97 38.93 -56.68
N PRO A 368 -16.32 39.02 -56.63
CA PRO A 368 -17.12 39.45 -57.77
C PRO A 368 -17.54 40.92 -57.65
N SER A 369 -17.51 41.55 -58.82
CA SER A 369 -17.70 42.96 -59.12
C SER A 369 -19.15 43.43 -58.99
N ARG A 370 -19.26 44.74 -58.72
CA ARG A 370 -20.39 45.67 -58.81
C ARG A 370 -21.45 45.33 -59.87
N THR A 371 -22.71 45.45 -59.46
CA THR A 371 -23.83 45.89 -60.32
C THR A 371 -24.47 47.11 -59.68
N VAL A 372 -24.53 48.20 -60.43
CA VAL A 372 -25.16 49.48 -60.08
C VAL A 372 -26.61 49.46 -60.56
N THR A 373 -27.56 49.77 -59.67
CA THR A 373 -28.90 50.21 -60.07
C THR A 373 -29.29 51.44 -59.26
N ARG A 374 -29.62 52.54 -59.97
CA ARG A 374 -30.03 53.85 -59.43
C ARG A 374 -31.53 53.88 -59.08
N THR A 375 -31.87 54.91 -58.29
CA THR A 375 -33.17 55.63 -58.18
C THR A 375 -34.22 54.96 -57.27
N SER A 376 -34.99 55.66 -56.41
CA SER A 376 -35.28 57.09 -56.23
C SER A 376 -35.60 57.44 -54.77
N THR A 377 -35.25 58.66 -54.37
CA THR A 377 -35.61 59.36 -53.13
C THR A 377 -37.13 59.47 -52.93
N PRO A 378 -37.64 59.28 -51.69
CA PRO A 378 -38.69 60.15 -51.19
C PRO A 378 -38.25 60.86 -49.91
N THR A 379 -38.37 62.19 -49.96
CA THR A 379 -38.29 63.11 -48.83
C THR A 379 -39.42 62.79 -47.85
N VAL A 380 -39.10 62.60 -46.56
CA VAL A 380 -40.11 62.58 -45.50
C VAL A 380 -39.78 63.67 -44.48
N THR A 381 -40.67 64.64 -44.48
CA THR A 381 -40.83 65.80 -43.61
C THR A 381 -40.96 65.39 -42.14
N SER A 382 -40.27 66.10 -41.24
CA SER A 382 -40.44 65.98 -39.79
C SER A 382 -41.78 66.60 -39.35
N THR A 383 -42.73 65.75 -38.97
CA THR A 383 -43.94 66.16 -38.23
C THR A 383 -43.75 65.80 -36.75
N PRO A 384 -43.87 66.76 -35.80
CA PRO A 384 -43.80 66.44 -34.38
C PRO A 384 -45.09 65.72 -33.96
N THR A 385 -45.02 64.41 -33.74
CA THR A 385 -46.12 63.65 -33.15
C THR A 385 -46.07 63.81 -31.63
N VAL A 386 -47.14 64.38 -31.06
CA VAL A 386 -47.38 64.46 -29.62
C VAL A 386 -47.53 63.04 -29.07
N THR A 387 -46.57 62.61 -28.25
CA THR A 387 -46.63 61.34 -27.51
C THR A 387 -47.68 61.46 -26.41
N PHE A 388 -48.83 60.81 -26.58
CA PHE A 388 -49.75 60.56 -25.47
C PHE A 388 -49.14 59.48 -24.56
N THR A 389 -48.91 59.84 -23.31
CA THR A 389 -48.57 58.90 -22.23
C THR A 389 -49.70 57.89 -22.08
N PRO A 390 -49.49 56.58 -22.33
CA PRO A 390 -50.52 55.59 -22.06
C PRO A 390 -50.72 55.45 -20.55
N THR A 391 -51.93 55.75 -20.10
CA THR A 391 -52.41 55.45 -18.75
C THR A 391 -52.21 53.97 -18.45
N ALA A 392 -51.51 53.66 -17.35
CA ALA A 392 -51.30 52.31 -16.87
C ALA A 392 -52.64 51.59 -16.71
N THR A 393 -52.93 50.66 -17.62
CA THR A 393 -53.97 49.66 -17.41
C THR A 393 -53.36 48.63 -16.46
N PRO A 394 -53.95 48.35 -15.29
CA PRO A 394 -53.46 47.27 -14.42
C PRO A 394 -53.61 45.96 -15.19
N SER A 395 -52.50 45.50 -15.77
CA SER A 395 -52.39 44.14 -16.27
C SER A 395 -52.47 43.24 -15.05
N ILE A 396 -53.56 42.49 -14.95
CA ILE A 396 -53.65 41.31 -14.08
C ILE A 396 -52.60 40.34 -14.60
N THR A 397 -51.37 40.46 -14.08
CA THR A 397 -50.34 39.46 -14.27
C THR A 397 -50.92 38.15 -13.74
N PRO A 398 -51.06 37.09 -14.56
CA PRO A 398 -51.52 35.81 -14.06
C PRO A 398 -50.58 35.42 -12.91
N SER A 399 -51.14 35.27 -11.71
CA SER A 399 -50.43 34.73 -10.57
C SER A 399 -49.76 33.43 -11.02
N PRO A 400 -48.43 33.26 -10.89
CA PRO A 400 -47.75 32.07 -11.35
C PRO A 400 -48.48 30.87 -10.75
N THR A 401 -49.04 30.02 -11.62
CA THR A 401 -49.59 28.73 -11.20
C THR A 401 -48.44 28.00 -10.52
N PRO A 402 -48.59 27.48 -9.29
CA PRO A 402 -47.50 26.81 -8.60
C PRO A 402 -47.08 25.60 -9.42
N THR A 403 -45.94 25.69 -10.09
CA THR A 403 -45.31 24.55 -10.77
C THR A 403 -44.81 23.60 -9.68
N ILE A 404 -45.67 22.71 -9.21
CA ILE A 404 -45.28 21.51 -8.44
C ILE A 404 -44.86 20.47 -9.51
N ALA A 405 -43.67 19.86 -9.47
CA ALA A 405 -42.84 19.57 -8.32
C ALA A 405 -41.35 19.88 -8.52
N PRO A 406 -40.68 20.60 -7.61
CA PRO A 406 -39.32 20.26 -7.27
C PRO A 406 -39.40 18.85 -6.69
N GLY A 407 -38.72 17.90 -7.33
CA GLY A 407 -38.67 16.50 -6.93
C GLY A 407 -38.05 16.32 -5.53
N PRO A 408 -37.25 15.28 -5.29
CA PRO A 408 -36.62 15.09 -3.98
C PRO A 408 -35.66 16.25 -3.64
N ILE A 409 -35.43 16.48 -2.36
CA ILE A 409 -34.48 17.50 -1.88
C ILE A 409 -33.19 16.79 -1.49
N VAL A 410 -32.04 17.32 -1.89
CA VAL A 410 -30.75 16.92 -1.33
C VAL A 410 -30.66 17.49 0.09
N SER A 411 -30.92 16.66 1.11
CA SER A 411 -30.96 17.07 2.52
C SER A 411 -29.58 17.17 3.15
N PHE A 412 -28.61 16.42 2.63
CA PHE A 412 -27.20 16.51 3.00
C PHE A 412 -26.33 16.24 1.77
N PHE A 413 -25.29 17.05 1.58
CA PHE A 413 -24.24 16.83 0.59
C PHE A 413 -22.91 17.26 1.18
N GLY A 414 -22.06 16.30 1.50
CA GLY A 414 -20.81 16.56 2.19
C GLY A 414 -19.88 15.37 2.18
N LEU A 415 -18.85 15.44 3.01
CA LEU A 415 -17.81 14.42 3.10
C LEU A 415 -17.83 13.72 4.47
N THR A 416 -17.34 12.49 4.50
CA THR A 416 -16.93 11.81 5.74
C THR A 416 -15.46 11.43 5.70
N SER A 417 -14.81 11.37 6.86
CA SER A 417 -13.45 10.85 7.00
C SER A 417 -13.39 9.34 6.72
N ALA A 418 -12.18 8.77 6.67
CA ALA A 418 -11.99 7.31 6.65
C ALA A 418 -12.62 6.56 7.85
N SER A 419 -12.95 7.28 8.93
CA SER A 419 -13.66 6.72 10.09
C SER A 419 -15.18 6.88 9.98
N ASP A 420 -15.69 7.16 8.79
CA ASP A 420 -17.11 7.34 8.46
C ASP A 420 -17.78 8.51 9.23
N ARG A 421 -16.99 9.41 9.83
CA ARG A 421 -17.52 10.58 10.56
C ARG A 421 -17.70 11.76 9.61
N PRO A 422 -18.82 12.51 9.70
CA PRO A 422 -18.99 13.75 8.94
C PRO A 422 -17.81 14.69 9.12
N LEU A 423 -17.37 15.30 8.03
CA LEU A 423 -16.46 16.43 8.06
C LEU A 423 -17.28 17.73 8.06
N ASP A 424 -16.83 18.71 8.85
CA ASP A 424 -17.33 20.06 8.76
C ASP A 424 -16.64 20.80 7.59
N PRO A 425 -17.36 21.66 6.85
CA PRO A 425 -16.74 22.49 5.84
C PRO A 425 -15.78 23.49 6.49
N VAL A 426 -14.62 23.69 5.88
CA VAL A 426 -13.62 24.67 6.35
C VAL A 426 -14.00 26.11 5.98
N ALA A 427 -14.81 26.27 4.93
CA ALA A 427 -15.30 27.56 4.46
C ALA A 427 -16.62 27.40 3.71
N VAL A 428 -17.26 28.54 3.40
CA VAL A 428 -18.41 28.62 2.50
C VAL A 428 -18.15 29.73 1.50
N GLU A 429 -18.06 29.40 0.21
CA GLU A 429 -17.75 30.31 -0.89
C GLU A 429 -19.00 30.46 -1.77
N ASP A 430 -19.56 31.68 -1.87
CA ASP A 430 -20.81 31.95 -2.61
C ASP A 430 -21.98 31.02 -2.23
N GLY A 431 -22.04 30.61 -0.96
CA GLY A 431 -23.06 29.68 -0.45
C GLY A 431 -22.77 28.20 -0.74
N ILE A 432 -21.58 27.88 -1.29
CA ILE A 432 -21.12 26.52 -1.55
C ILE A 432 -20.17 26.09 -0.42
N PRO A 433 -20.44 24.99 0.31
CA PRO A 433 -19.51 24.49 1.32
C PRO A 433 -18.20 24.02 0.69
N VAL A 434 -17.09 24.35 1.33
CA VAL A 434 -15.72 23.99 0.92
C VAL A 434 -15.14 23.01 1.93
N TYR A 435 -14.59 21.90 1.44
CA TYR A 435 -13.91 20.88 2.23
C TYR A 435 -12.45 20.76 1.81
N GLU A 436 -11.53 20.51 2.75
CA GLU A 436 -10.09 20.37 2.48
C GLU A 436 -9.51 19.01 2.93
N PRO A 437 -9.86 17.89 2.26
CA PRO A 437 -9.27 16.58 2.54
C PRO A 437 -7.91 16.38 1.83
N SER A 438 -7.22 15.27 2.12
CA SER A 438 -5.96 14.88 1.48
C SER A 438 -6.09 14.36 0.03
N GLY A 439 -7.25 14.53 -0.62
CA GLY A 439 -7.52 14.08 -2.00
C GLY A 439 -7.93 12.62 -2.18
N LEU A 440 -7.78 11.76 -1.17
CA LEU A 440 -8.30 10.39 -1.11
C LEU A 440 -8.51 9.95 0.34
N GLY A 441 -9.16 8.80 0.55
CA GLY A 441 -9.38 8.24 1.90
C GLY A 441 -10.52 8.91 2.67
N PHE A 442 -11.51 9.41 1.96
CA PHE A 442 -12.75 10.00 2.49
C PHE A 442 -13.94 9.48 1.68
N GLN A 443 -15.17 9.71 2.12
CA GLN A 443 -16.36 9.40 1.32
C GLN A 443 -17.11 10.66 0.91
N ILE A 444 -17.71 10.63 -0.28
CA ILE A 444 -18.76 11.57 -0.69
C ILE A 444 -20.10 10.98 -0.27
N VAL A 445 -20.90 11.76 0.45
CA VAL A 445 -22.22 11.34 0.93
C VAL A 445 -23.28 12.28 0.40
N VAL A 446 -24.30 11.69 -0.23
CA VAL A 446 -25.48 12.40 -0.74
C VAL A 446 -26.70 11.81 -0.08
N GLU A 447 -27.51 12.64 0.56
CA GLU A 447 -28.78 12.20 1.15
C GLU A 447 -29.97 12.87 0.50
N GLY A 448 -31.00 12.08 0.22
CA GLY A 448 -32.25 12.52 -0.34
C GLY A 448 -33.37 12.48 0.67
N ALA A 449 -34.10 13.58 0.79
CA ALA A 449 -35.36 13.68 1.51
C ALA A 449 -36.55 13.81 0.55
N ILE A 450 -37.73 13.44 1.04
CA ILE A 450 -38.99 13.65 0.32
C ILE A 450 -39.18 15.16 0.08
N GLY A 451 -39.27 15.57 -1.19
CA GLY A 451 -39.51 16.95 -1.57
C GLY A 451 -40.98 17.26 -1.83
N ARG A 452 -41.26 18.30 -2.64
CA ARG A 452 -42.64 18.79 -2.82
C ARG A 452 -43.51 17.84 -3.67
N SER A 453 -42.91 16.96 -4.45
CA SER A 453 -43.63 15.88 -5.15
C SER A 453 -44.30 14.88 -4.20
N ARG A 454 -43.90 14.85 -2.92
CA ARG A 454 -44.29 13.85 -1.91
C ARG A 454 -43.97 12.41 -2.34
N LYS A 455 -43.04 12.25 -3.27
CA LYS A 455 -42.47 10.94 -3.64
C LYS A 455 -41.08 10.83 -3.03
N PRO A 456 -40.71 9.66 -2.49
CA PRO A 456 -39.35 9.45 -2.01
C PRO A 456 -38.36 9.52 -3.17
N PRO A 457 -37.10 9.91 -2.92
CA PRO A 457 -36.02 9.71 -3.87
C PRO A 457 -36.02 8.26 -4.38
N GLY A 458 -35.67 8.10 -5.65
CA GLY A 458 -35.32 6.78 -6.16
C GLY A 458 -33.98 6.33 -5.58
N GLY A 459 -33.68 5.04 -5.73
CA GLY A 459 -32.53 4.41 -5.09
C GLY A 459 -31.44 3.97 -6.06
N SER A 460 -31.62 4.10 -7.37
CA SER A 460 -30.57 3.72 -8.33
C SER A 460 -29.48 4.80 -8.39
N SER A 461 -28.21 4.42 -8.23
CA SER A 461 -27.07 5.28 -8.55
C SER A 461 -26.47 5.00 -9.92
N PHE A 462 -26.84 3.90 -10.56
CA PHE A 462 -26.39 3.49 -11.89
C PHE A 462 -27.52 2.92 -12.74
N SER A 463 -27.41 3.12 -14.06
CA SER A 463 -28.28 2.56 -15.09
C SER A 463 -27.46 1.79 -16.12
N ASP A 464 -27.86 0.55 -16.39
CA ASP A 464 -27.27 -0.32 -17.42
C ASP A 464 -27.67 0.08 -18.85
N ASP A 465 -28.79 0.77 -19.02
CA ASP A 465 -29.13 1.45 -20.26
C ASP A 465 -28.27 2.73 -20.41
N PRO A 466 -27.36 2.79 -21.41
CA PRO A 466 -26.44 3.92 -21.58
C PRO A 466 -27.18 5.23 -21.90
N SER A 467 -28.41 5.17 -22.43
CA SER A 467 -29.21 6.35 -22.71
C SER A 467 -30.02 6.85 -21.51
N ALA A 468 -30.15 6.02 -20.47
CA ALA A 468 -30.90 6.33 -19.27
C ALA A 468 -29.98 6.86 -18.16
N ARG A 469 -30.57 7.75 -17.35
CA ARG A 469 -29.91 8.32 -16.18
C ARG A 469 -30.49 7.74 -14.90
N PRO A 470 -29.63 7.44 -13.90
CA PRO A 470 -30.03 6.95 -12.60
C PRO A 470 -30.75 8.02 -11.77
N ASP A 471 -31.19 7.61 -10.58
CA ASP A 471 -31.87 8.50 -9.65
C ASP A 471 -30.89 9.48 -9.00
N LEU A 472 -29.68 9.04 -8.66
CA LEU A 472 -28.56 9.91 -8.33
C LEU A 472 -27.90 10.44 -9.60
N GLN A 473 -27.90 11.75 -9.81
CA GLN A 473 -27.12 12.37 -10.89
C GLN A 473 -26.06 13.28 -10.29
N ILE A 474 -24.80 12.89 -10.44
CA ILE A 474 -23.64 13.60 -9.90
C ILE A 474 -22.55 13.70 -10.96
N VAL A 475 -21.87 14.85 -11.01
CA VAL A 475 -20.72 15.10 -11.88
C VAL A 475 -19.65 15.92 -11.13
N ALA A 476 -18.39 15.81 -11.57
CA ALA A 476 -17.26 16.57 -11.06
C ALA A 476 -16.69 17.51 -12.14
N SER A 477 -16.25 18.71 -11.75
CA SER A 477 -15.64 19.68 -12.67
C SER A 477 -14.23 19.30 -13.14
N ARG A 478 -13.63 18.27 -12.55
CA ARG A 478 -12.28 17.81 -12.84
C ARG A 478 -12.26 16.29 -12.90
N PRO A 479 -11.33 15.70 -13.67
CA PRO A 479 -11.25 14.25 -13.74
C PRO A 479 -10.86 13.69 -12.38
N LEU A 480 -11.49 12.59 -11.99
CA LEU A 480 -11.10 11.81 -10.81
C LEU A 480 -10.16 10.69 -11.27
N GLY A 481 -9.09 10.44 -10.52
CA GLY A 481 -8.09 9.44 -10.90
C GLY A 481 -7.45 9.73 -12.27
N ASN A 482 -7.53 8.76 -13.18
CA ASN A 482 -6.99 8.91 -14.55
C ASN A 482 -7.95 9.60 -15.53
N GLY A 483 -9.20 9.90 -15.12
CA GLY A 483 -10.21 10.52 -15.98
C GLY A 483 -10.65 9.65 -17.17
N SER A 484 -10.78 8.34 -16.97
CA SER A 484 -11.26 7.40 -17.98
C SER A 484 -12.59 7.84 -18.60
N LEU A 485 -12.85 7.41 -19.84
CA LEU A 485 -14.16 7.58 -20.49
C LEU A 485 -15.00 6.28 -20.44
N GLU A 486 -14.42 5.19 -19.93
CA GLU A 486 -15.11 3.91 -19.82
C GLU A 486 -16.07 3.95 -18.63
N VAL A 487 -17.36 3.68 -18.88
CA VAL A 487 -18.38 3.70 -17.83
C VAL A 487 -18.26 2.47 -16.95
N CYS A 488 -18.10 2.69 -15.64
CA CYS A 488 -18.01 1.61 -14.65
C CYS A 488 -16.85 0.66 -14.89
N ASP A 489 -15.70 1.23 -15.21
CA ASP A 489 -14.42 0.56 -15.18
C ASP A 489 -13.91 0.46 -13.73
N ASP A 490 -14.69 -0.19 -12.84
CA ASP A 490 -14.40 -0.33 -11.41
C ASP A 490 -13.95 -1.74 -10.99
N ILE A 491 -13.80 -2.64 -11.96
CA ILE A 491 -13.38 -4.04 -11.74
C ILE A 491 -11.94 -4.26 -12.22
N LEU A 492 -11.11 -4.85 -11.35
CA LEU A 492 -9.74 -5.24 -11.70
C LEU A 492 -9.73 -6.23 -12.89
N PRO A 493 -8.77 -6.10 -13.84
CA PRO A 493 -7.60 -5.22 -13.82
C PRO A 493 -7.85 -3.82 -14.40
N LEU A 494 -9.04 -3.55 -14.92
CA LEU A 494 -9.39 -2.32 -15.64
C LEU A 494 -10.06 -1.32 -14.69
N VAL A 495 -9.40 -0.99 -13.57
CA VAL A 495 -9.93 0.05 -12.68
C VAL A 495 -9.48 1.42 -13.18
N GLY A 496 -10.39 2.18 -13.80
CA GLY A 496 -10.16 3.56 -14.22
C GLY A 496 -10.84 4.58 -13.31
N GLY A 497 -10.68 5.85 -13.69
CA GLY A 497 -11.22 7.02 -13.01
C GLY A 497 -12.41 7.61 -13.75
N VAL A 498 -12.86 8.80 -13.35
CA VAL A 498 -14.13 9.40 -13.85
C VAL A 498 -13.84 10.67 -14.64
N PRO A 499 -14.47 10.89 -15.80
CA PRO A 499 -14.20 12.05 -16.63
C PRO A 499 -14.82 13.33 -16.05
N ALA A 500 -14.24 14.47 -16.42
CA ALA A 500 -14.72 15.78 -15.99
C ALA A 500 -15.92 16.25 -16.81
N VAL A 501 -16.80 17.01 -16.17
CA VAL A 501 -17.80 17.86 -16.83
C VAL A 501 -17.57 19.30 -16.37
N ASP A 502 -16.93 20.11 -17.21
CA ASP A 502 -16.56 21.50 -16.89
C ASP A 502 -17.17 22.51 -17.89
N PRO A 503 -18.01 23.47 -17.45
CA PRO A 503 -18.57 23.57 -16.10
C PRO A 503 -19.54 22.42 -15.79
N PRO A 504 -19.69 22.02 -14.50
CA PRO A 504 -20.63 21.00 -14.08
C PRO A 504 -22.06 21.35 -14.47
N ARG A 505 -22.73 20.41 -15.16
CA ARG A 505 -24.11 20.57 -15.65
C ARG A 505 -24.75 19.20 -15.93
N PHE A 506 -26.05 19.21 -16.21
CA PHE A 506 -26.84 18.00 -16.45
C PHE A 506 -27.59 18.02 -17.80
N ASP A 507 -27.01 18.61 -18.83
CA ASP A 507 -27.57 18.59 -20.20
C ASP A 507 -27.71 17.16 -20.69
N ALA A 508 -28.63 16.86 -21.61
CA ALA A 508 -28.97 15.50 -22.05
C ALA A 508 -27.94 14.82 -22.96
N ASP A 509 -26.69 15.31 -22.99
CA ASP A 509 -25.62 14.79 -23.83
C ASP A 509 -25.19 13.38 -23.36
N GLN A 510 -24.83 12.53 -24.32
CA GLN A 510 -24.40 11.15 -24.02
C GLN A 510 -23.14 11.13 -23.15
N GLU A 511 -22.14 11.96 -23.47
CA GLU A 511 -20.89 12.05 -22.67
C GLU A 511 -21.16 12.46 -21.20
N ILE A 512 -22.18 13.30 -20.96
CA ILE A 512 -22.58 13.68 -19.59
C ILE A 512 -23.34 12.52 -18.92
N THR A 513 -24.18 11.80 -19.67
CA THR A 513 -24.84 10.59 -19.16
C THR A 513 -23.83 9.52 -18.78
N ASP A 514 -22.80 9.32 -19.60
CA ASP A 514 -21.70 8.39 -19.35
C ASP A 514 -20.92 8.81 -18.11
N ALA A 515 -20.55 10.09 -17.97
CA ALA A 515 -19.88 10.62 -16.78
C ALA A 515 -20.75 10.46 -15.50
N ILE A 516 -22.06 10.66 -15.60
CA ILE A 516 -23.01 10.43 -14.49
C ILE A 516 -23.04 8.96 -14.09
N ASN A 517 -23.18 8.06 -15.07
CA ASN A 517 -23.26 6.62 -14.82
C ASN A 517 -21.94 6.07 -14.27
N ASP A 518 -20.81 6.56 -14.78
CA ASP A 518 -19.48 6.15 -14.34
C ASP A 518 -19.19 6.57 -12.90
N LEU A 519 -19.48 7.83 -12.54
CA LEU A 519 -19.38 8.24 -11.13
C LEU A 519 -20.43 7.53 -10.26
N GLY A 520 -21.62 7.30 -10.82
CA GLY A 520 -22.78 6.73 -10.15
C GLY A 520 -22.64 5.27 -9.74
N CYS A 521 -22.07 4.41 -10.59
CA CYS A 521 -21.90 2.98 -10.24
C CYS A 521 -20.96 2.73 -9.08
N ARG A 522 -20.10 3.69 -8.77
CA ARG A 522 -19.17 3.64 -7.66
C ARG A 522 -19.81 4.02 -6.32
N PHE A 523 -21.05 4.51 -6.35
CA PHE A 523 -21.87 4.65 -5.15
C PHE A 523 -22.53 3.31 -4.83
N ASP A 524 -22.06 2.62 -3.81
CA ASP A 524 -22.57 1.31 -3.42
C ASP A 524 -23.21 1.27 -2.03
N ASN A 525 -24.07 0.27 -1.83
CA ASN A 525 -24.80 0.04 -0.59
C ASN A 525 -24.00 -0.73 0.50
N GLY A 526 -22.71 -0.97 0.29
CA GLY A 526 -21.83 -1.78 1.14
C GLY A 526 -21.83 -3.26 0.82
N SER A 527 -22.70 -3.72 -0.08
CA SER A 527 -22.71 -5.08 -0.63
C SER A 527 -22.29 -5.12 -2.10
N GLY A 528 -21.65 -4.05 -2.60
CA GLY A 528 -21.22 -3.92 -3.99
C GLY A 528 -22.36 -3.65 -4.99
N LEU A 529 -23.58 -3.35 -4.53
CA LEU A 529 -24.69 -2.97 -5.42
C LEU A 529 -24.78 -1.46 -5.54
N SER A 530 -24.85 -0.94 -6.77
CA SER A 530 -24.98 0.49 -7.08
C SER A 530 -26.39 1.04 -6.81
N ILE A 531 -26.77 1.02 -5.53
CA ILE A 531 -28.05 1.52 -5.03
C ILE A 531 -27.87 2.30 -3.72
N SER A 532 -28.85 3.11 -3.37
CA SER A 532 -28.92 3.81 -2.08
C SER A 532 -29.07 2.87 -0.90
N ARG A 533 -28.74 3.42 0.27
CA ARG A 533 -29.00 2.87 1.59
C ARG A 533 -30.22 3.56 2.18
N SER A 534 -31.05 2.80 2.90
CA SER A 534 -32.26 3.35 3.51
C SER A 534 -31.92 4.02 4.84
N CYS A 535 -32.38 5.26 5.01
CA CYS A 535 -32.14 6.02 6.25
C CYS A 535 -33.04 5.60 7.43
N GLY A 536 -34.05 4.76 7.18
CA GLY A 536 -35.08 4.40 8.16
C GLY A 536 -36.04 5.56 8.43
N THR A 537 -37.35 5.30 8.45
CA THR A 537 -38.34 6.34 8.72
C THR A 537 -38.46 6.57 10.23
N THR A 538 -37.89 7.67 10.73
CA THR A 538 -38.29 8.38 11.97
C THR A 538 -38.07 7.71 13.34
N SER A 539 -37.20 6.72 13.47
CA SER A 539 -36.74 6.29 14.80
C SER A 539 -35.32 5.72 14.73
N PRO A 540 -34.43 5.99 15.71
CA PRO A 540 -33.13 5.33 15.85
C PRO A 540 -33.36 3.87 16.26
N GLY A 541 -33.94 3.10 15.35
CA GLY A 541 -34.00 1.65 15.40
C GLY A 541 -32.78 1.08 14.67
N PRO A 542 -32.40 -0.18 14.95
CA PRO A 542 -31.20 -0.84 14.43
C PRO A 542 -31.25 -1.17 12.92
N SER A 543 -32.09 -0.48 12.14
CA SER A 543 -32.34 -0.78 10.71
C SER A 543 -31.89 0.34 9.76
N SER A 544 -31.22 1.39 10.24
CA SER A 544 -30.58 2.34 9.32
C SER A 544 -29.37 1.65 8.70
N THR A 545 -29.31 1.56 7.38
CA THR A 545 -28.18 0.96 6.67
C THR A 545 -27.17 2.00 6.22
N GLY A 546 -27.23 3.23 6.75
CA GLY A 546 -26.36 4.31 6.33
C GLY A 546 -24.86 3.99 6.41
N CYS A 547 -24.04 4.82 5.80
CA CYS A 547 -22.58 4.72 5.81
C CYS A 547 -21.92 5.78 6.69
N VAL A 548 -22.69 6.60 7.39
CA VAL A 548 -22.17 7.69 8.21
C VAL A 548 -22.29 7.35 9.69
N MET A 549 -21.18 7.38 10.42
CA MET A 549 -21.14 7.19 11.85
C MET A 549 -21.65 8.44 12.57
N LEU A 550 -22.84 8.35 13.18
CA LEU A 550 -23.54 9.49 13.78
C LEU A 550 -23.15 9.75 15.25
N SER A 551 -22.58 8.76 15.92
CA SER A 551 -22.27 8.81 17.35
C SER A 551 -21.00 8.03 17.67
N ASP A 552 -20.40 8.32 18.82
CA ASP A 552 -19.25 7.55 19.33
C ASP A 552 -19.59 6.09 19.65
N SER A 553 -20.88 5.71 19.70
CA SER A 553 -21.32 4.32 19.80
C SER A 553 -21.02 3.49 18.55
N GLY A 554 -20.64 4.12 17.42
CA GLY A 554 -20.32 3.43 16.17
C GLY A 554 -21.53 3.12 15.30
N ASP A 555 -22.72 3.62 15.66
CA ASP A 555 -23.94 3.41 14.88
C ASP A 555 -23.87 4.19 13.57
N LEU A 556 -24.13 3.49 12.47
CA LEU A 556 -24.21 4.08 11.14
C LEU A 556 -25.63 4.57 10.84
N GLY A 557 -25.76 5.68 10.12
CA GLY A 557 -27.05 6.25 9.74
C GLY A 557 -26.94 7.42 8.77
N CYS A 558 -27.98 8.26 8.76
CA CYS A 558 -28.06 9.46 7.92
C CYS A 558 -27.92 10.73 8.74
N VAL A 559 -27.17 11.69 8.21
CA VAL A 559 -26.88 12.98 8.82
C VAL A 559 -28.12 13.86 8.86
N GLY A 560 -28.87 13.88 7.75
CA GLY A 560 -30.11 14.63 7.62
C GLY A 560 -31.26 13.91 8.33
N LEU A 561 -31.89 14.60 9.28
CA LEU A 561 -33.02 14.07 10.07
C LEU A 561 -34.23 13.63 9.23
N ASN A 562 -34.38 14.20 8.03
CA ASN A 562 -35.50 13.90 7.11
C ASN A 562 -35.07 13.10 5.88
N SER A 563 -33.82 12.65 5.84
CA SER A 563 -33.30 11.84 4.75
C SER A 563 -34.00 10.48 4.75
N THR A 564 -34.35 9.99 3.57
CA THR A 564 -34.96 8.66 3.37
C THR A 564 -34.02 7.71 2.62
N GLU A 565 -33.15 8.27 1.77
CA GLU A 565 -32.16 7.54 0.97
C GLU A 565 -30.79 8.20 1.16
N GLN A 566 -29.73 7.40 1.22
CA GLN A 566 -28.34 7.86 1.31
C GLN A 566 -27.48 7.11 0.30
N PHE A 567 -26.66 7.85 -0.44
CA PHE A 567 -25.69 7.33 -1.39
C PHE A 567 -24.28 7.61 -0.85
N CYS A 568 -23.42 6.62 -0.89
CA CYS A 568 -22.07 6.68 -0.35
C CYS A 568 -21.05 6.27 -1.40
N LEU A 569 -20.07 7.12 -1.67
CA LEU A 569 -18.96 6.84 -2.59
C LEU A 569 -17.64 7.00 -1.84
N ARG A 570 -16.82 5.94 -1.81
CA ARG A 570 -15.47 6.03 -1.25
C ARG A 570 -14.48 6.56 -2.31
N ILE A 571 -13.73 7.59 -1.95
CA ILE A 571 -12.65 8.11 -2.77
C ILE A 571 -11.38 7.29 -2.49
N SER A 572 -11.21 6.22 -3.28
CA SER A 572 -9.99 5.40 -3.32
C SER A 572 -8.91 6.06 -4.20
N ARG A 573 -7.75 5.40 -4.34
CA ARG A 573 -6.67 5.86 -5.22
C ARG A 573 -7.09 6.04 -6.68
N PHE A 574 -8.03 5.22 -7.15
CA PHE A 574 -8.48 5.23 -8.54
C PHE A 574 -9.43 6.38 -8.83
N LEU A 575 -9.95 7.01 -7.79
CA LEU A 575 -10.78 8.21 -7.84
C LEU A 575 -10.12 9.41 -7.16
N ALA A 576 -8.82 9.33 -6.87
CA ALA A 576 -8.11 10.37 -6.15
C ALA A 576 -8.33 11.72 -6.85
N LEU A 577 -8.68 12.73 -6.06
CA LEU A 577 -8.90 14.07 -6.56
C LEU A 577 -7.55 14.72 -6.87
N PRO A 578 -7.40 15.40 -8.02
CA PRO A 578 -6.20 16.18 -8.31
C PRO A 578 -6.11 17.39 -7.37
N ALA A 579 -4.88 17.86 -7.10
CA ALA A 579 -4.63 19.09 -6.34
C ALA A 579 -5.37 20.30 -6.93
N GLY A 580 -5.91 21.17 -6.07
CA GLY A 580 -6.77 22.31 -6.39
C GLY A 580 -8.25 22.05 -6.11
N ASP A 581 -9.10 22.91 -6.64
CA ASP A 581 -10.55 22.86 -6.39
C ASP A 581 -11.24 21.92 -7.37
N THR A 582 -12.10 21.04 -6.85
CA THR A 582 -13.03 20.22 -7.63
C THR A 582 -14.45 20.56 -7.19
N LEU A 583 -15.25 21.11 -8.11
CA LEU A 583 -16.66 21.41 -7.87
C LEU A 583 -17.50 20.18 -8.21
N PHE A 584 -18.27 19.70 -7.24
CA PHE A 584 -19.28 18.68 -7.49
C PHE A 584 -20.66 19.31 -7.61
N LEU A 585 -21.44 18.81 -8.56
CA LEU A 585 -22.85 19.15 -8.76
C LEU A 585 -23.67 17.88 -8.66
N VAL A 586 -24.69 17.86 -7.79
CA VAL A 586 -25.56 16.70 -7.59
C VAL A 586 -27.03 17.10 -7.66
N ARG A 587 -27.88 16.21 -8.19
CA ARG A 587 -29.34 16.28 -8.03
C ARG A 587 -29.91 14.87 -7.93
N LEU A 588 -31.14 14.77 -7.45
CA LEU A 588 -31.84 13.51 -7.27
C LEU A 588 -33.12 13.44 -8.11
N ARG A 589 -33.52 12.23 -8.50
CA ARG A 589 -34.81 11.92 -9.11
C ARG A 589 -35.66 11.13 -8.11
N ASP A 590 -36.95 11.42 -8.03
CA ASP A 590 -37.88 10.59 -7.24
C ASP A 590 -38.41 9.39 -8.04
N LYS A 591 -39.08 8.47 -7.34
CA LYS A 591 -39.71 7.28 -7.94
C LYS A 591 -40.81 7.58 -8.98
N ALA A 592 -41.22 8.84 -9.14
CA ALA A 592 -42.16 9.27 -10.19
C ALA A 592 -41.46 10.00 -11.35
N GLY A 593 -40.13 10.06 -11.35
CA GLY A 593 -39.33 10.68 -12.39
C GLY A 593 -39.11 12.19 -12.24
N ASN A 594 -39.60 12.83 -11.16
CA ASN A 594 -39.41 14.26 -10.97
C ASN A 594 -37.97 14.53 -10.48
N LEU A 595 -37.32 15.53 -11.06
CA LEU A 595 -35.98 15.96 -10.67
C LEU A 595 -36.05 17.01 -9.56
N GLY A 596 -35.16 16.87 -8.59
CA GLY A 596 -34.91 17.84 -7.52
C GLY A 596 -34.03 19.01 -7.96
N GLU A 597 -33.99 20.04 -7.11
CA GLU A 597 -33.03 21.14 -7.24
C GLU A 597 -31.59 20.62 -7.03
N PRO A 598 -30.61 21.12 -7.79
CA PRO A 598 -29.23 20.70 -7.64
C PRO A 598 -28.57 21.30 -6.38
N ALA A 599 -27.68 20.54 -5.76
CA ALA A 599 -26.79 20.96 -4.68
C ALA A 599 -25.32 20.95 -5.15
N ARG A 600 -24.47 21.69 -4.44
CA ARG A 600 -23.06 21.90 -4.80
C ARG A 600 -22.17 21.77 -3.58
N MET A 601 -20.93 21.31 -3.79
CA MET A 601 -19.84 21.43 -2.83
C MET A 601 -18.51 21.59 -3.57
N ILE A 602 -17.53 22.23 -2.93
CA ILE A 602 -16.15 22.31 -3.40
C ILE A 602 -15.29 21.41 -2.53
N VAL A 603 -14.48 20.58 -3.17
CA VAL A 603 -13.42 19.82 -2.50
C VAL A 603 -12.08 20.39 -2.96
N ARG A 604 -11.35 21.00 -2.03
CA ARG A 604 -10.06 21.66 -2.25
C ARG A 604 -8.95 20.76 -1.73
N VAL A 605 -8.17 20.20 -2.65
CA VAL A 605 -7.00 19.39 -2.29
C VAL A 605 -5.77 20.30 -2.32
N PRO A 606 -5.02 20.47 -1.22
CA PRO A 606 -3.85 21.35 -1.22
C PRO A 606 -2.78 20.89 -2.23
N GLU A 607 -2.09 21.85 -2.84
CA GLU A 607 -0.89 21.55 -3.64
C GLU A 607 0.22 21.06 -2.69
N SER A 608 0.79 19.89 -2.99
CA SER A 608 1.83 19.21 -2.19
C SER A 608 3.25 19.62 -2.54
#